data_AF-A0A292ECY8-F1
#
_entry.id   AF-A0A292ECY8-F1
#
_cell.length_a   1.000
_cell.length_b   1.000
_cell.length_c   1.000
_cell.angle_alpha   90.00
_cell.angle_beta   90.00
_cell.angle_gamma   90.00
#
_symmetry.space_group_name_H-M   'P 1'
#
loop_
_entity.id
_entity.type
_entity.pdbx_description
1 polymer ?
#
loop_
_entity_poly.entity_id
_entity_poly.type
_entity_poly.pdbx_seq_one_letter_code
_entity_poly.pdbx_strand_id
1 'polypeptide(L)' 'MTFLLAAQAADAASARNSEGTIMLAAAQTCKQVASCEEAVELWCNGYRRADADKDGIPCENICHSLEQVEKIRNAIGC' A
#
# COMPACT_ATOMS: atom_id res chain seq x y z
N MET A 1 4.55 64.88 22.69
CA MET A 1 5.66 64.13 23.31
C MET A 1 5.44 62.66 23.05
N THR A 2 6.46 62.05 22.45
CA THR A 2 6.75 60.63 22.24
C THR A 2 6.23 59.70 23.35
N PHE A 3 5.68 58.53 22.97
CA PHE A 3 6.01 57.16 23.43
C PHE A 3 4.96 56.19 22.83
N LEU A 4 5.22 55.51 21.70
CA LEU A 4 5.86 54.19 21.54
C LEU A 4 5.22 53.02 22.33
N LEU A 5 4.58 52.12 21.55
CA LEU A 5 4.52 50.65 21.60
C LEU A 5 4.13 49.87 22.88
N ALA A 6 3.13 48.98 22.74
CA ALA A 6 3.19 47.56 23.14
C ALA A 6 2.03 46.80 22.46
N ALA A 7 2.28 46.04 21.38
CA ALA A 7 2.60 44.61 21.38
C ALA A 7 1.34 43.72 21.35
N GLN A 8 1.03 43.21 20.16
CA GLN A 8 0.01 42.20 19.87
C GLN A 8 0.45 40.85 20.47
N ALA A 9 -0.39 40.27 21.33
CA ALA A 9 -0.25 38.87 21.76
C ALA A 9 -1.03 37.99 20.79
N ALA A 10 -0.30 37.27 19.94
CA ALA A 10 -0.86 36.23 19.09
C ALA A 10 -0.97 34.92 19.89
N ASP A 11 -2.17 34.35 19.90
CA ASP A 11 -2.49 33.03 20.44
C ASP A 11 -1.61 31.94 19.82
N ALA A 12 -0.74 31.37 20.66
CA ALA A 12 0.13 30.27 20.29
C ALA A 12 -0.54 28.91 20.59
N ALA A 13 -0.95 28.27 19.49
CA ALA A 13 -0.71 26.86 19.17
C ALA A 13 -1.27 25.77 20.12
N SER A 14 -2.43 25.24 19.73
CA SER A 14 -2.87 23.88 20.06
C SER A 14 -1.97 22.86 19.34
N ALA A 15 -0.96 22.36 20.05
CA ALA A 15 -0.14 21.22 19.60
C ALA A 15 -0.67 19.93 20.24
N ARG A 16 -1.65 19.31 19.59
CA ARG A 16 -1.96 17.89 19.76
C ARG A 16 -1.43 17.17 18.53
N ASN A 17 -0.12 16.95 18.53
CA ASN A 17 0.50 16.00 17.63
C ASN A 17 0.22 14.61 18.21
N SER A 18 -0.97 14.09 17.91
CA SER A 18 -1.25 12.68 18.11
C SER A 18 -0.38 11.91 17.12
N GLU A 19 0.76 11.42 17.62
CA GLU A 19 1.63 10.48 16.95
C GLU A 19 0.87 9.16 16.74
N GLY A 20 -0.06 9.18 15.79
CA GLY A 20 -0.56 7.98 15.15
C GLY A 20 0.61 7.43 14.36
N THR A 21 1.32 6.47 14.95
CA THR A 21 2.25 5.61 14.25
C THR A 21 1.51 5.01 13.05
N ILE A 22 1.65 5.65 11.89
CA ILE A 22 1.26 5.05 10.62
C ILE A 22 2.23 3.90 10.43
N MET A 23 1.84 2.73 10.91
CA MET A 23 2.42 1.47 10.49
C MET A 23 2.17 1.41 8.99
N LEU A 24 3.14 1.88 8.19
CA LEU A 24 3.19 1.61 6.77
C LEU A 24 3.29 0.08 6.67
N ALA A 25 2.14 -0.59 6.54
CA ALA A 25 2.13 -1.99 6.14
C ALA A 25 2.95 -2.03 4.85
N ALA A 26 4.14 -2.64 4.91
CA ALA A 26 4.99 -2.76 3.74
C ALA A 26 4.15 -3.45 2.67
N ALA A 27 3.78 -2.71 1.62
CA ALA A 27 3.00 -3.27 0.54
C ALA A 27 3.81 -4.42 -0.03
N GLN A 28 3.31 -5.65 0.15
CA GLN A 28 3.92 -6.81 -0.45
C GLN A 28 3.93 -6.60 -1.97
N THR A 29 5.08 -6.85 -2.56
CA THR A 29 5.31 -6.75 -4.00
C THR A 29 5.63 -8.13 -4.54
N CYS A 30 5.58 -8.31 -5.86
CA CYS A 30 5.97 -9.55 -6.52
C CYS A 30 7.38 -10.06 -6.17
N LYS A 31 8.26 -9.21 -5.62
CA LYS A 31 9.61 -9.61 -5.18
C LYS A 31 9.64 -10.24 -3.78
N GLN A 32 8.56 -10.14 -3.03
CA GLN A 32 8.45 -10.60 -1.64
C GLN A 32 7.66 -11.89 -1.50
N VAL A 33 6.89 -12.27 -2.53
CA VAL A 33 6.18 -13.55 -2.59
C VAL A 33 7.14 -14.62 -3.12
N ALA A 34 7.07 -15.84 -2.58
CA ALA A 34 7.97 -16.94 -2.94
C ALA A 34 7.30 -17.96 -3.89
N SER A 35 5.97 -17.90 -4.01
CA SER A 35 5.16 -18.85 -4.77
C SER A 35 4.08 -18.15 -5.59
N CYS A 36 3.61 -18.83 -6.65
CA CYS A 36 2.53 -18.31 -7.46
C CYS A 36 1.21 -18.21 -6.66
N GLU A 37 1.05 -19.07 -5.65
CA GLU A 37 -0.08 -19.01 -4.73
C GLU A 37 -0.12 -17.70 -3.95
N GLU A 38 0.99 -17.35 -3.28
CA GLU A 38 1.13 -16.06 -2.58
C GLU A 38 0.99 -14.86 -3.54
N ALA A 39 1.47 -14.99 -4.79
CA ALA A 39 1.31 -13.95 -5.80
C ALA A 39 -0.17 -13.72 -6.18
N VAL A 40 -0.94 -14.80 -6.31
CA VAL A 40 -2.39 -14.74 -6.57
C VAL A 40 -3.12 -14.17 -5.36
N GLU A 41 -2.79 -14.60 -4.13
CA GLU A 41 -3.36 -14.01 -2.91
C GLU A 41 -3.08 -12.52 -2.83
N LEU A 42 -1.85 -12.09 -3.11
CA LEU A 42 -1.46 -10.70 -3.12
C LEU A 42 -2.27 -9.89 -4.15
N TRP A 43 -2.45 -10.45 -5.33
CA TRP A 43 -3.28 -9.84 -6.38
C TRP A 43 -4.74 -9.71 -5.95
N CYS A 44 -5.30 -10.78 -5.37
CA CYS A 44 -6.67 -10.81 -4.85
C CYS A 44 -6.89 -9.87 -3.67
N ASN A 45 -5.85 -9.60 -2.87
CA ASN A 45 -5.86 -8.56 -1.83
C ASN A 45 -5.86 -7.11 -2.38
N GLY A 46 -5.90 -6.95 -3.71
CA GLY A 46 -6.05 -5.65 -4.36
C GLY A 46 -4.74 -5.04 -4.88
N TYR A 47 -3.63 -5.80 -4.87
CA TYR A 47 -2.37 -5.34 -5.48
C TYR A 47 -2.47 -5.39 -7.01
N ARG A 48 -3.13 -4.39 -7.60
CA ARG A 48 -3.38 -4.31 -9.06
C ARG A 48 -2.13 -4.32 -9.91
N ARG A 49 -0.97 -3.95 -9.35
CA ARG A 49 0.32 -3.98 -10.04
C ARG A 49 0.93 -5.38 -10.13
N ALA A 50 0.29 -6.40 -9.54
CA ALA A 50 0.69 -7.78 -9.74
C ALA A 50 0.59 -8.16 -11.23
N ASP A 51 -0.48 -7.71 -11.90
CA ASP A 51 -0.77 -7.89 -13.33
C ASP A 51 -0.80 -6.51 -14.00
N ALA A 52 0.38 -5.99 -14.32
CA ALA A 52 0.53 -4.61 -14.80
C ALA A 52 0.16 -4.46 -16.28
N ASP A 53 0.38 -5.50 -17.07
CA ASP A 53 0.11 -5.63 -18.50
C ASP A 53 -1.29 -6.19 -18.81
N LYS A 54 -2.00 -6.70 -17.80
CA LYS A 54 -3.42 -7.12 -17.84
C LYS A 54 -3.65 -8.34 -18.71
N ASP A 55 -2.67 -9.24 -18.74
CA ASP A 55 -2.77 -10.52 -19.43
C ASP A 55 -3.45 -11.59 -18.56
N GLY A 56 -3.69 -11.28 -17.28
CA GLY A 56 -4.29 -12.18 -16.30
C GLY A 56 -3.29 -13.03 -15.52
N ILE A 57 -1.98 -12.77 -15.66
CA ILE A 57 -0.90 -13.49 -15.00
C ILE A 57 -0.20 -12.57 -13.98
N PRO A 58 -0.56 -12.64 -12.68
CA PRO A 58 0.10 -11.84 -11.67
C PRO A 58 1.54 -12.30 -11.45
N CYS A 59 2.46 -11.35 -11.32
CA CYS A 59 3.85 -11.60 -10.96
C CYS A 59 4.48 -12.71 -11.81
N GLU A 60 4.56 -12.50 -13.13
CA GLU A 60 5.08 -13.42 -14.17
C GLU A 60 6.46 -14.07 -13.86
N ASN A 61 7.23 -13.47 -12.95
CA ASN A 61 8.48 -14.06 -12.45
C ASN A 61 8.26 -15.37 -11.66
N ILE A 62 7.05 -15.61 -11.16
CA ILE A 62 6.70 -16.78 -10.33
C ILE A 62 5.48 -17.54 -10.89
N CYS A 63 4.47 -16.84 -11.39
CA CYS A 63 3.38 -17.47 -12.13
C CYS A 63 3.76 -17.54 -13.61
N HIS A 64 3.70 -18.72 -14.22
CA HIS A 64 4.19 -18.91 -15.59
C HIS A 64 3.09 -19.13 -16.64
N SER A 65 1.84 -19.31 -16.20
CA SER A 65 0.71 -19.49 -17.11
C SER A 65 -0.62 -19.05 -16.49
N LEU A 66 -1.54 -18.64 -17.35
CA LEU A 66 -2.91 -18.30 -16.97
C LEU A 66 -3.65 -19.51 -16.39
N GLU A 67 -3.42 -20.72 -16.92
CA GLU A 67 -4.00 -21.96 -16.39
C GLU A 67 -3.58 -22.21 -14.93
N GLN A 68 -2.32 -21.98 -14.59
CA GLN A 68 -1.81 -22.10 -13.22
C GLN A 68 -2.53 -21.10 -12.29
N VAL A 69 -2.66 -19.86 -12.74
CA VAL A 69 -3.30 -18.77 -12.00
C VAL A 69 -4.79 -19.05 -11.78
N GLU A 70 -5.51 -19.45 -12.81
CA GLU A 70 -6.93 -19.81 -12.71
C GLU A 70 -7.16 -20.99 -11.77
N LYS A 71 -6.30 -22.00 -11.81
CA LYS A 71 -6.39 -23.14 -10.89
C LYS A 71 -6.26 -22.69 -9.43
N ILE A 72 -5.31 -21.80 -9.15
CA ILE A 72 -5.09 -21.25 -7.80
C ILE A 72 -6.25 -20.35 -7.39
N ARG A 73 -6.70 -19.46 -8.28
CA ARG A 73 -7.86 -18.59 -8.06
C ARG A 73 -9.13 -19.38 -7.72
N ASN A 74 -9.42 -20.43 -8.47
CA ASN A 74 -10.53 -21.34 -8.20
C ASN A 74 -10.37 -22.07 -6.84
N ALA A 75 -9.15 -22.37 -6.43
CA ALA A 75 -8.88 -23.02 -5.14
C ALA A 75 -9.07 -22.05 -3.95
N ILE A 76 -8.66 -20.79 -4.09
CA ILE A 76 -8.72 -19.75 -3.05
C ILE A 76 -10.09 -19.07 -3.00
N GLY A 77 -10.82 -19.02 -4.12
CA GLY A 77 -12.13 -18.39 -4.20
C GLY A 77 -12.10 -16.88 -4.43
N CYS A 78 -11.13 -16.41 -5.22
CA CYS A 78 -11.08 -15.08 -5.80
C CYS A 78 -10.94 -15.16 -7.34
#